data_AF-A0A2R7T7F0-F1
#
_entry.id   AF-A0A2R7T7F0-F1
#
_cell.length_a   1.000
_cell.length_b   1.000
_cell.length_c   1.000
_cell.angle_alpha   90.00
_cell.angle_beta   90.00
_cell.angle_gamma   90.00
#
_symmetry.space_group_name_H-M   'P 1'
#
loop_
_entity.id
_entity.type
_entity.pdbx_description
1 polymer ?
#
loop_
_entity_poly.entity_id
_entity_poly.type
_entity_poly.pdbx_seq_one_letter_code
_entity_poly.pdbx_strand_id
1 'polypeptide(L)'
;LHLLALQYDDVARRHPRFARWRRDYAHCITARAVEPDVRLQAAPESLLLATGTQGALTLRLFDRHLWRGEITTDMADRVRNLEWFDAIAQRSSESFASTTLGL
;
A
#
# COMPACT_ATOMS: atom_id res chain seq x y z
N LEU A 1 9.64 1.29 3.88
CA LEU A 1 8.20 0.97 3.78
C LEU A 1 7.71 1.42 2.42
N HIS A 2 6.95 0.57 1.71
CA HIS A 2 6.42 0.88 0.38
C HIS A 2 4.91 0.99 0.44
N LEU A 3 4.36 2.05 -0.15
CA LEU A 3 2.92 2.32 -0.20
C LEU A 3 2.50 2.52 -1.64
N LEU A 4 1.44 1.83 -2.04
CA LEU A 4 0.76 1.98 -3.32
C LEU A 4 -0.70 2.30 -3.05
N ALA A 5 -1.23 3.29 -3.74
CA ALA A 5 -2.64 3.65 -3.70
C ALA A 5 -3.05 4.25 -5.05
N LEU A 6 -4.35 4.35 -5.32
CA LEU A 6 -4.84 5.12 -6.47
C LEU A 6 -4.61 6.62 -6.27
N GLN A 7 -4.79 7.09 -5.03
CA GLN A 7 -4.58 8.47 -4.60
C GLN A 7 -4.40 8.54 -3.08
N TYR A 8 -3.95 9.69 -2.57
CA TYR A 8 -3.65 9.88 -1.15
C TYR A 8 -4.46 11.01 -0.48
N ASP A 9 -5.40 11.66 -1.18
CA ASP A 9 -6.15 12.80 -0.62
C ASP A 9 -6.99 12.38 0.59
N ASP A 10 -7.62 11.21 0.49
CA ASP A 10 -8.37 10.62 1.62
C ASP A 10 -7.47 10.31 2.82
N VAL A 11 -6.22 9.90 2.58
CA VAL A 11 -5.26 9.63 3.64
C VAL A 11 -4.85 10.93 4.34
N ALA A 12 -4.56 11.99 3.57
CA ALA A 12 -4.26 13.29 4.13
C ALA A 12 -5.43 13.87 4.93
N ARG A 13 -6.67 13.68 4.45
CA ARG A 13 -7.89 14.20 5.07
C ARG A 13 -8.31 13.43 6.32
N ARG A 14 -8.27 12.10 6.28
CA ARG A 14 -8.78 11.22 7.35
C ARG A 14 -7.72 10.81 8.36
N HIS A 15 -6.44 10.84 7.99
CA HIS A 15 -5.33 10.38 8.83
C HIS A 15 -4.26 11.46 9.02
N PRO A 16 -4.59 12.62 9.63
CA PRO A 16 -3.67 13.76 9.75
C PRO A 16 -2.41 13.43 10.58
N ARG A 17 -2.51 12.52 11.56
CA ARG A 17 -1.34 12.04 12.33
C ARG A 17 -0.35 11.31 11.44
N PHE A 18 -0.84 10.46 10.53
CA PHE A 18 0.00 9.75 9.58
C PHE A 18 0.62 10.71 8.57
N ALA A 19 -0.17 11.64 8.02
CA ALA A 19 0.33 12.65 7.10
C ALA A 19 1.43 13.52 7.72
N ARG A 20 1.27 13.93 8.99
CA ARG A 20 2.32 14.66 9.73
C ARG A 20 3.57 13.82 9.92
N TRP A 21 3.44 12.58 10.40
CA TRP A 21 4.59 11.70 10.59
C TRP A 21 5.31 11.42 9.26
N ARG A 22 4.58 11.19 8.17
CA ARG A 22 5.16 11.00 6.82
C ARG A 22 6.04 12.19 6.39
N ARG A 23 5.65 13.42 6.74
CA ARG A 23 6.43 14.63 6.45
C ARG A 23 7.80 14.58 7.13
N ASP A 24 7.84 14.23 8.41
CA ASP A 24 9.06 14.19 9.21
C ASP A 24 9.95 13.00 8.81
N TYR A 25 9.35 11.88 8.40
CA TYR A 25 10.03 10.63 8.05
C TYR A 25 9.93 10.33 6.55
N ALA A 26 10.03 11.37 5.72
CA ALA A 26 9.81 11.24 4.28
C ALA A 26 10.77 10.23 3.61
N HIS A 27 12.00 10.15 4.11
CA HIS A 27 13.05 9.25 3.63
C HIS A 27 12.81 7.77 4.00
N CYS A 28 11.94 7.46 4.97
CA CYS A 28 11.66 6.09 5.38
C CYS A 28 10.59 5.38 4.52
N ILE A 29 9.90 6.14 3.66
CA ILE A 29 8.74 5.67 2.91
C ILE A 29 8.85 6.05 1.44
N THR A 30 8.63 5.07 0.58
CA THR A 30 8.38 5.28 -0.84
C THR A 30 6.88 5.15 -1.07
N ALA A 31 6.23 6.27 -1.41
CA ALA A 31 4.81 6.31 -1.73
C ALA A 31 4.63 6.55 -3.23
N ARG A 32 3.84 5.71 -3.87
CA ARG A 32 3.58 5.81 -5.31
C ARG A 32 2.08 5.73 -5.58
N ALA A 33 1.64 6.41 -6.63
CA ALA A 33 0.26 6.34 -7.11
C ALA A 33 0.20 5.42 -8.34
N VAL A 34 -0.72 4.46 -8.29
CA VAL A 34 -0.95 3.49 -9.36
C VAL A 34 -1.84 4.11 -10.42
N GLU A 35 -1.56 3.84 -11.69
CA GLU A 35 -2.44 4.25 -12.78
C GLU A 35 -3.85 3.60 -12.63
N PRO A 36 -4.94 4.37 -12.77
CA PRO A 36 -6.30 3.87 -12.52
C PRO A 36 -6.74 2.74 -13.46
N ASP A 37 -6.10 2.63 -14.63
CA ASP A 37 -6.38 1.58 -15.63
C ASP A 37 -5.60 0.28 -15.36
N VAL A 38 -4.81 0.22 -14.29
CA VAL A 38 -4.15 -1.01 -13.83
C VAL A 38 -5.20 -1.91 -13.17
N ARG A 39 -5.89 -2.72 -13.99
CA ARG A 39 -6.76 -3.79 -13.50
C ARG A 39 -6.04 -5.12 -13.57
N LEU A 40 -5.59 -5.62 -12.42
CA LEU A 40 -5.17 -7.01 -12.29
C LEU A 40 -6.39 -7.87 -11.96
N GLN A 41 -6.63 -8.90 -12.76
CA GLN A 41 -7.74 -9.83 -12.53
C GLN A 41 -7.58 -10.53 -11.18
N ALA A 42 -8.68 -10.69 -10.43
CA ALA A 42 -8.71 -11.33 -9.11
C ALA A 42 -7.79 -10.71 -8.03
N ALA A 43 -7.42 -9.43 -8.19
CA ALA A 43 -6.68 -8.69 -7.18
C ALA A 43 -7.48 -8.48 -5.88
N PRO A 44 -6.84 -8.52 -4.70
CA PRO A 44 -7.47 -8.02 -3.48
C PRO A 44 -7.74 -6.51 -3.59
N GLU A 45 -8.81 -6.03 -2.93
CA GLU A 45 -9.09 -4.60 -2.75
C GLU A 45 -7.99 -3.91 -1.95
N SER A 46 -7.37 -4.63 -1.00
CA SER A 46 -6.21 -4.12 -0.25
C SER A 46 -5.27 -5.26 0.14
N LEU A 47 -3.98 -4.97 0.12
CA LEU A 47 -2.91 -5.90 0.52
C LEU A 47 -2.02 -5.23 1.56
N LEU A 48 -1.70 -5.96 2.63
CA LEU A 48 -0.68 -5.61 3.59
C LEU A 48 0.30 -6.77 3.73
N LEU A 49 1.58 -6.47 3.47
CA LEU A 49 2.69 -7.38 3.68
C LEU A 49 3.56 -6.80 4.79
N ALA A 50 3.63 -7.50 5.92
CA ALA A 50 4.41 -7.09 7.07
C ALA A 50 5.48 -8.13 7.40
N THR A 51 6.60 -7.67 7.94
CA THR A 51 7.66 -8.52 8.50
C THR A 51 8.00 -7.97 9.87
N GLY A 52 8.01 -8.83 10.87
CA GLY A 52 8.39 -8.51 12.24
C GLY A 52 9.35 -9.54 12.81
N THR A 53 9.68 -9.40 14.09
CA THR A 53 10.58 -10.32 14.80
C THR A 53 10.03 -11.74 14.92
N GLN A 54 8.70 -11.90 14.87
CA GLN A 54 8.00 -13.18 14.98
C GLN A 54 7.72 -13.85 13.61
N GLY A 55 8.17 -13.23 12.51
CA GLY A 55 7.94 -13.74 11.16
C GLY A 55 7.22 -12.76 10.25
N ALA A 56 6.67 -13.29 9.16
CA ALA A 56 6.00 -12.51 8.13
C ALA A 56 4.48 -12.74 8.15
N LEU A 57 3.74 -11.69 7.78
CA LEU A 57 2.29 -11.68 7.71
C LEU A 57 1.85 -11.13 6.35
N THR A 58 0.87 -11.80 5.76
CA THR A 58 0.17 -11.33 4.56
C THR A 58 -1.31 -11.21 4.89
N LEU A 59 -1.86 -10.00 4.76
CA LEU A 59 -3.28 -9.72 4.91
C LEU A 59 -3.84 -9.24 3.57
N ARG A 60 -4.89 -9.91 3.10
CA ARG A 60 -5.63 -9.55 1.89
C ARG A 60 -7.07 -9.23 2.25
N LEU A 61 -7.58 -8.10 1.79
CA LEU A 61 -8.99 -7.76 1.86
C LEU A 61 -9.56 -7.82 0.45
N PHE A 62 -10.62 -8.60 0.25
CA PHE A 62 -11.28 -8.77 -1.04
C PHE A 62 -12.56 -7.96 -1.14
N ASP A 63 -13.28 -7.79 -0.02
CA ASP A 63 -14.51 -7.01 0.04
C ASP A 63 -14.61 -6.29 1.39
N ARG A 64 -14.52 -4.96 1.39
CA ARG A 64 -14.66 -4.16 2.61
C ARG A 64 -16.10 -4.05 3.15
N HIS A 65 -17.13 -4.28 2.34
CA HIS A 65 -18.53 -4.16 2.77
C HIS A 65 -18.97 -5.43 3.50
N LEU A 66 -18.53 -6.59 3.00
CA LEU A 66 -18.76 -7.89 3.62
C LEU A 66 -17.62 -8.32 4.55
N TRP A 67 -16.57 -7.51 4.68
CA TRP A 67 -15.35 -7.79 5.43
C TRP A 67 -14.73 -9.16 5.10
N ARG A 68 -14.73 -9.51 3.82
CA ARG A 68 -14.11 -10.76 3.33
C ARG A 68 -12.63 -10.53 3.10
N GLY A 69 -11.82 -11.21 3.87
CA GLY A 69 -10.37 -11.15 3.76
C GLY A 69 -9.72 -12.43 4.26
N GLU A 70 -8.41 -12.50 4.08
CA GLU A 70 -7.59 -13.63 4.47
C GLU A 70 -6.31 -13.13 5.14
N ILE A 71 -5.90 -13.83 6.20
CA ILE A 71 -4.63 -13.63 6.88
C ILE A 71 -3.85 -14.93 6.77
N THR A 72 -2.60 -14.84 6.33
CA THR A 72 -1.70 -15.99 6.22
C THR A 72 -0.30 -15.61 6.69
N THR A 73 0.38 -16.60 7.27
CA THR A 73 1.80 -16.55 7.62
C THR A 73 2.62 -17.47 6.71
N ASP A 74 2.01 -18.06 5.68
CA ASP A 74 2.69 -18.90 4.71
C ASP A 74 3.63 -18.06 3.83
N MET A 75 4.86 -18.56 3.68
CA MET A 75 5.90 -17.95 2.89
C MET A 75 5.64 -18.04 1.39
N ALA A 76 5.01 -19.12 0.91
CA ALA A 76 4.68 -19.24 -0.52
C ALA A 76 3.65 -18.18 -0.93
N ASP A 77 2.62 -18.00 -0.11
CA ASP A 77 1.63 -16.93 -0.29
C ASP A 77 2.25 -15.54 -0.22
N ARG A 78 3.19 -15.32 0.70
CA ARG A 78 3.92 -14.05 0.78
C ARG A 78 4.65 -13.73 -0.51
N VAL A 79 5.43 -14.67 -1.06
CA VAL A 79 6.22 -14.46 -2.28
C VAL A 79 5.30 -14.10 -3.45
N ARG A 80 4.21 -14.84 -3.64
CA ARG A 80 3.22 -14.56 -4.69
C ARG A 80 2.65 -13.13 -4.58
N ASN A 81 2.36 -12.68 -3.36
CA ASN A 81 1.80 -11.35 -3.12
C ASN A 81 2.86 -10.24 -3.27
N LEU A 82 4.13 -10.52 -2.98
CA LEU A 82 5.24 -9.61 -3.27
C LEU A 82 5.42 -9.41 -4.78
N GLU A 83 5.43 -10.50 -5.55
CA GLU A 83 5.53 -10.44 -7.02
C GLU A 83 4.38 -9.63 -7.63
N TRP A 84 3.16 -9.87 -7.13
CA TRP A 84 1.98 -9.10 -7.51
C TRP A 84 2.11 -7.60 -7.16
N PHE A 85 2.59 -7.28 -5.96
CA PHE A 85 2.81 -5.91 -5.52
C PHE A 85 3.85 -5.22 -6.40
N ASP A 86 4.95 -5.88 -6.72
CA ASP A 86 6.02 -5.35 -7.56
C ASP A 86 5.53 -5.09 -8.99
N ALA A 87 4.71 -5.99 -9.55
CA ALA A 87 4.10 -5.79 -10.86
C ALA A 87 3.21 -4.54 -10.90
N ILE A 88 2.48 -4.23 -9.82
CA ILE A 88 1.72 -2.97 -9.72
C ILE A 88 2.67 -1.78 -9.53
N ALA A 89 3.69 -1.92 -8.69
CA ALA A 89 4.64 -0.86 -8.42
C ALA A 89 5.36 -0.38 -9.70
N GLN A 90 5.61 -1.28 -10.65
CA GLN A 90 6.17 -0.93 -11.96
C GLN A 90 5.25 -0.02 -12.79
N ARG A 91 3.94 -0.07 -12.57
CA ARG A 91 2.91 0.75 -13.25
C ARG A 91 2.40 1.89 -12.36
N SER A 92 3.31 2.50 -11.62
CA SER A 92 3.01 3.58 -10.69
C SER A 92 4.05 4.70 -10.81
N SER A 93 3.70 5.90 -10.38
CA SER A 93 4.58 7.07 -10.34
C SER A 93 4.74 7.58 -8.91
N GLU A 94 5.82 8.32 -8.64
CA GLU A 94 6.02 8.93 -7.31
C GLU A 94 4.85 9.84 -6.94
N SER A 95 4.35 9.71 -5.71
CA SER A 95 3.19 10.47 -5.26
C SER A 95 3.26 10.70 -3.75
N PHE A 96 2.27 11.42 -3.22
CA PHE A 96 2.18 11.79 -1.82
C PHE A 96 3.38 12.62 -1.34
N ALA A 97 3.54 13.79 -1.97
CA ALA A 97 4.61 14.74 -1.67
C ALA A 97 4.66 15.08 -0.17
N SER A 98 5.86 15.07 0.40
CA SER A 98 6.10 15.34 1.83
C SER A 98 5.87 16.81 2.20
N THR A 99 6.07 17.71 1.24
CA THR A 99 5.84 19.15 1.36
C THR A 99 4.99 19.64 0.20
N THR A 100 3.93 20.38 0.51
CA THR A 100 3.28 21.24 -0.48
C THR A 100 4.17 22.49 -0.59
N LEU A 101 5.03 22.55 -1.59
CA LEU A 101 5.58 23.83 -2.01
C LEU A 101 4.38 24.65 -2.49
N GLY A 102 3.96 25.62 -1.68
CA GLY A 102 2.96 26.58 -2.09
C GLY A 102 3.47 27.28 -3.35
N LEU A 103 2.75 27.09 -4.45
CA LEU A 103 2.80 28.00 -5.58
C LEU A 103 2.22 29.35 -5.15
#